data_AF-A0A534I642-F1
#
_entry.id   AF-A0A534I642-F1
#
_cell.length_a   1.000
_cell.length_b   1.000
_cell.length_c   1.000
_cell.angle_alpha   90.00
_cell.angle_beta   90.00
_cell.angle_gamma   90.00
#
_symmetry.space_group_name_H-M   'P 1'
#
loop_
_entity.id
_entity.type
_entity.pdbx_description
1 polymer ?
#
loop_
_entity_poly.entity_id
_entity_poly.type
_entity_poly.pdbx_seq_one_letter_code
_entity_poly.pdbx_strand_id
1 'polypeptide(L)'
;MAPLRELLGRLRQFPRNLGVSVAHDERHYARQASRELLELYQLVHREHPELGGRALYTAVIARRLGPNASNAADIVLRAEESFTDWPVERELRFRHVVHYQIFDEYRLQAPARHGTRTNIGEVVARIIPEEI
;
A
#
# COMPACT_ATOMS: atom_id res chain seq x y z
N MET A 1 -15.39 -50.15 -25.39
CA MET A 1 -15.81 -49.15 -24.39
C MET A 1 -15.39 -49.62 -23.02
N ALA A 2 -14.34 -49.01 -22.49
CA ALA A 2 -13.93 -49.07 -21.08
C ALA A 2 -14.24 -47.68 -20.46
N PRO A 3 -14.65 -47.60 -19.18
CA PRO A 3 -15.33 -46.42 -18.66
C PRO A 3 -14.35 -45.25 -18.43
N LEU A 4 -14.83 -44.05 -18.75
CA LEU A 4 -14.19 -42.74 -18.73
C LEU A 4 -13.73 -42.24 -17.34
N ARG A 5 -13.51 -43.12 -16.36
CA ARG A 5 -13.26 -42.77 -14.94
C ARG A 5 -11.80 -42.89 -14.48
N GLU A 6 -10.90 -43.41 -15.31
CA GLU A 6 -9.47 -43.55 -14.94
C GLU A 6 -8.53 -42.45 -15.46
N LEU A 7 -9.05 -41.45 -16.18
CA LEU A 7 -8.27 -40.33 -16.72
C LEU A 7 -8.19 -39.09 -15.78
N LEU A 8 -8.52 -39.26 -14.50
CA LEU A 8 -8.39 -38.21 -13.48
C LEU A 8 -7.37 -38.58 -12.38
N GLY A 9 -6.44 -39.49 -12.69
CA GLY A 9 -5.37 -39.92 -11.77
C GLY A 9 -4.04 -39.17 -11.90
N ARG A 10 -3.96 -38.09 -12.68
CA ARG A 10 -2.65 -37.46 -13.00
C ARG A 10 -2.70 -35.94 -13.20
N LEU A 11 -3.24 -35.20 -12.22
CA LEU A 11 -3.00 -33.75 -12.09
C LEU A 11 -2.69 -33.37 -10.64
N ARG A 12 -2.07 -34.28 -9.89
CA ARG A 12 -1.64 -34.06 -8.52
C ARG A 12 -0.12 -33.90 -8.47
N GLN A 13 0.40 -32.89 -9.17
CA GLN A 13 1.77 -32.37 -9.05
C GLN A 13 1.94 -31.18 -9.99
N PHE A 14 1.46 -30.01 -9.56
CA PHE A 14 2.05 -28.75 -9.99
C PHE A 14 2.42 -27.98 -8.73
N PRO A 15 3.71 -27.74 -8.45
CA PRO A 15 4.07 -26.73 -7.48
C PRO A 15 3.55 -25.41 -8.04
N ARG A 16 2.49 -24.86 -7.42
CA ARG A 16 2.00 -23.53 -7.75
C ARG A 16 3.18 -22.57 -7.65
N ASN A 17 3.36 -21.76 -8.69
CA ASN A 17 4.23 -20.59 -8.74
C ASN A 17 3.81 -19.53 -7.71
N LEU A 18 3.86 -19.86 -6.42
CA LEU A 18 3.38 -19.05 -5.29
C LEU A 18 4.19 -17.74 -5.15
N GLY A 19 5.42 -17.68 -5.68
CA GLY A 19 6.24 -16.46 -5.67
C GLY A 19 5.73 -15.37 -6.61
N VAL A 20 5.40 -15.74 -7.85
CA VAL A 20 5.02 -14.80 -8.92
C VAL A 20 3.61 -14.25 -8.72
N SER A 21 2.66 -15.09 -8.26
CA SER A 21 1.29 -14.65 -7.95
C SER A 21 1.29 -13.58 -6.85
N VAL A 22 2.01 -13.84 -5.75
CA VAL A 22 2.06 -12.93 -4.60
C VAL A 22 2.65 -11.57 -4.97
N ALA A 23 3.72 -11.53 -5.79
CA ALA A 23 4.31 -10.27 -6.25
C ALA A 23 3.38 -9.50 -7.22
N HIS A 24 2.61 -10.21 -8.06
CA HIS A 24 1.60 -9.57 -8.91
C HIS A 24 0.45 -8.98 -8.08
N ASP A 25 -0.03 -9.73 -7.10
CA ASP A 25 -1.12 -9.31 -6.21
C ASP A 25 -0.69 -8.10 -5.37
N GLU A 26 0.53 -8.11 -4.83
CA GLU A 26 1.13 -7.00 -4.08
C GLU A 26 1.29 -5.74 -4.93
N ARG A 27 1.85 -5.87 -6.15
CA ARG A 27 1.99 -4.74 -7.07
C ARG A 27 0.64 -4.19 -7.52
N HIS A 28 -0.33 -5.06 -7.78
CA HIS A 28 -1.69 -4.65 -8.13
C HIS A 28 -2.34 -3.89 -6.98
N TYR A 29 -2.26 -4.42 -5.76
CA TYR A 29 -2.75 -3.78 -4.56
C TYR A 29 -2.11 -2.40 -4.35
N ALA A 30 -0.78 -2.32 -4.35
CA ALA A 30 -0.08 -1.05 -4.16
C ALA A 30 -0.47 0.00 -5.20
N ARG A 31 -0.68 -0.43 -6.46
CA ARG A 31 -1.15 0.46 -7.53
C ARG A 31 -2.56 0.99 -7.26
N GLN A 32 -3.51 0.12 -6.90
CA GLN A 32 -4.89 0.55 -6.63
C GLN A 32 -4.93 1.47 -5.41
N ALA A 33 -4.29 1.05 -4.31
CA ALA A 33 -4.19 1.84 -3.09
C ALA A 33 -3.57 3.22 -3.31
N SER A 34 -2.51 3.32 -4.13
CA SER A 34 -1.90 4.62 -4.45
C SER A 34 -2.85 5.54 -5.21
N ARG A 35 -3.63 5.00 -6.16
CA ARG A 35 -4.61 5.79 -6.92
C ARG A 35 -5.73 6.30 -6.03
N GLU A 36 -6.28 5.43 -5.20
CA GLU A 36 -7.31 5.79 -4.22
C GLU A 36 -6.82 6.89 -3.27
N LEU A 37 -5.58 6.77 -2.76
CA LEU A 37 -5.00 7.77 -1.88
C LEU A 37 -4.75 9.11 -2.58
N LEU A 38 -4.39 9.11 -3.86
CA LEU A 38 -4.26 10.33 -4.65
C LEU A 38 -5.63 11.00 -4.86
N GLU A 39 -6.66 10.22 -5.17
CA GLU A 39 -8.03 10.73 -5.31
C GLU A 39 -8.54 11.31 -3.99
N LEU A 40 -8.27 10.63 -2.86
CA LEU A 40 -8.59 11.15 -1.53
C LEU A 40 -7.81 12.43 -1.21
N TYR A 41 -6.53 12.50 -1.56
CA TYR A 41 -5.73 13.72 -1.41
C TYR A 41 -6.37 14.90 -2.14
N GLN A 42 -6.71 14.72 -3.41
CA GLN A 42 -7.34 15.76 -4.22
C GLN A 42 -8.71 16.16 -3.67
N LEU A 43 -9.47 15.20 -3.15
CA LEU A 43 -10.78 15.45 -2.54
C LEU A 43 -10.64 16.26 -1.25
N VAL A 44 -9.82 15.81 -0.31
CA VAL A 44 -9.63 16.48 0.98
C VAL A 44 -9.01 17.86 0.78
N HIS A 45 -8.04 18.01 -0.11
CA HIS A 45 -7.46 19.32 -0.42
C HIS A 45 -8.50 20.29 -1.00
N ARG A 46 -9.48 19.80 -1.78
CA ARG A 46 -10.58 20.60 -2.29
C ARG A 46 -11.61 20.96 -1.21
N GLU A 47 -11.92 20.01 -0.32
CA GLU A 47 -12.86 20.21 0.80
C GLU A 47 -12.27 21.14 1.87
N HIS A 48 -10.95 21.11 2.04
CA HIS A 48 -10.19 21.80 3.09
C HIS A 48 -8.92 22.45 2.52
N PRO A 49 -9.04 23.50 1.68
CA PRO A 49 -7.89 24.14 1.05
C PRO A 49 -6.94 24.82 2.05
N GLU A 50 -7.39 25.06 3.28
CA GLU A 50 -6.59 25.57 4.40
C GLU A 50 -5.58 24.56 4.95
N LEU A 51 -5.77 23.26 4.69
CA LEU A 51 -4.87 22.22 5.18
C LEU A 51 -3.66 22.04 4.26
N GLY A 52 -2.49 21.92 4.87
CA GLY A 52 -1.24 21.60 4.19
C GLY A 52 -0.41 20.58 4.96
N GLY A 53 0.60 20.00 4.29
CA GLY A 53 1.57 19.08 4.87
C GLY A 53 0.93 18.01 5.76
N ARG A 54 1.47 17.85 6.97
CA ARG A 54 1.05 16.82 7.94
C ARG A 54 -0.45 16.80 8.21
N ALA A 55 -1.08 17.97 8.35
CA ALA A 55 -2.51 18.06 8.69
C ALA A 55 -3.38 17.54 7.54
N LEU A 56 -3.05 17.91 6.30
CA LEU A 56 -3.71 17.41 5.10
C LEU A 56 -3.51 15.88 4.96
N TYR A 57 -2.28 15.40 5.10
CA TYR A 57 -1.99 13.96 5.01
C TYR A 57 -2.74 13.16 6.07
N THR A 58 -2.83 13.68 7.31
CA THR A 58 -3.58 13.05 8.40
C THR A 58 -5.07 12.93 8.06
N ALA A 59 -5.68 13.99 7.52
CA ALA A 59 -7.08 13.97 7.10
C ALA A 59 -7.34 12.96 5.97
N VAL A 60 -6.42 12.84 5.01
CA VAL A 60 -6.49 11.85 3.94
C VAL A 60 -6.43 10.42 4.48
N ILE A 61 -5.49 10.13 5.38
CA ILE A 61 -5.37 8.80 6.00
C ILE A 61 -6.57 8.50 6.89
N ALA A 62 -7.07 9.46 7.66
CA ALA A 62 -8.29 9.30 8.45
C ALA A 62 -9.47 8.86 7.57
N ARG A 63 -9.62 9.48 6.39
CA ARG A 63 -10.67 9.10 5.43
C ARG A 63 -10.49 7.71 4.85
N ARG A 64 -9.25 7.27 4.58
CA ARG A 64 -8.94 5.89 4.15
C ARG A 64 -9.25 4.86 5.22
N LEU A 65 -8.91 5.15 6.47
CA LEU A 65 -9.10 4.24 7.61
C LEU A 65 -10.56 4.11 8.05
N GLY A 66 -11.41 5.09 7.73
CA GLY A 66 -12.83 5.09 8.08
C GLY A 66 -13.03 4.94 9.60
N PRO A 67 -13.60 3.83 10.10
CA PRO A 67 -13.80 3.61 11.54
C PRO A 67 -12.53 3.73 12.40
N ASN A 68 -11.35 3.49 11.82
CA ASN A 68 -10.07 3.55 12.52
C ASN A 68 -9.35 4.91 12.37
N ALA A 69 -10.09 5.98 12.03
CA ALA A 69 -9.54 7.31 11.79
C ALA A 69 -8.66 7.86 12.94
N SER A 70 -8.89 7.42 14.19
CA SER A 70 -8.06 7.79 15.35
C SER A 70 -6.58 7.44 15.18
N ASN A 71 -6.26 6.44 14.36
CA ASN A 71 -4.89 5.98 14.14
C ASN A 71 -4.15 6.77 13.04
N ALA A 72 -4.82 7.71 12.37
CA ALA A 72 -4.25 8.38 11.21
C ALA A 72 -2.99 9.20 11.55
N ALA A 73 -2.99 9.90 12.68
CA ALA A 73 -1.85 10.69 13.12
C ALA A 73 -0.62 9.82 13.38
N ASP A 74 -0.81 8.64 13.97
CA ASP A 74 0.27 7.68 14.25
C ASP A 74 0.89 7.14 12.96
N ILE A 75 0.08 6.89 11.94
CA ILE A 75 0.58 6.44 10.63
C ILE A 75 1.44 7.52 9.98
N VAL A 76 1.00 8.79 10.02
CA VAL A 76 1.77 9.90 9.46
C VAL A 76 3.08 10.09 10.24
N LEU A 77 3.04 9.99 11.57
CA LEU A 77 4.24 10.04 12.41
C LEU A 77 5.24 8.94 12.05
N ARG A 78 4.79 7.68 11.95
CA ARG A 78 5.70 6.59 11.61
C ARG A 78 6.24 6.69 10.18
N ALA A 79 5.48 7.28 9.26
CA ALA A 79 5.97 7.57 7.91
C ALA A 79 7.11 8.59 7.93
N GLU A 80 6.99 9.65 8.73
CA GLU A 80 8.06 10.62 8.97
C GLU A 80 9.30 9.92 9.53
N GLU A 81 9.17 9.24 10.67
CA GLU A 81 10.27 8.50 11.31
C GLU A 81 10.97 7.52 10.35
N SER A 82 10.23 6.92 9.40
CA SER A 82 10.76 5.95 8.45
C SER A 82 11.47 6.55 7.23
N PHE A 83 11.12 7.77 6.82
CA PHE A 83 11.52 8.34 5.52
C PHE A 83 12.22 9.69 5.60
N THR A 84 12.05 10.44 6.68
CA THR A 84 12.62 11.79 6.81
C THR A 84 13.83 11.84 7.73
N ASP A 85 13.94 10.93 8.69
CA ASP A 85 14.87 11.12 9.81
C ASP A 85 16.27 10.51 9.58
N TRP A 86 16.42 9.60 8.59
CA TRP A 86 17.71 8.94 8.33
C TRP A 86 17.88 8.56 6.84
N PRO A 87 19.08 8.73 6.22
CA PRO A 87 20.33 9.32 6.73
C PRO A 87 20.46 10.84 6.54
N VAL A 88 19.45 11.52 5.97
CA VAL A 88 19.43 12.97 5.76
C VAL A 88 18.03 13.47 6.08
N GLU A 89 17.94 14.52 6.89
CA GLU A 89 16.68 15.21 7.18
C GLU A 89 16.03 15.71 5.88
N ARG A 90 14.80 15.27 5.62
CA ARG A 90 14.04 15.64 4.41
C ARG A 90 12.62 16.00 4.80
N GLU A 91 12.00 16.87 3.99
CA GLU A 91 10.60 17.19 4.18
C GLU A 91 9.71 15.95 3.96
N LEU A 92 8.71 15.77 4.83
CA LEU A 92 7.68 14.76 4.64
C LEU A 92 6.82 15.11 3.43
N ARG A 93 6.83 14.23 2.42
CA ARG A 93 5.98 14.32 1.23
C ARG A 93 4.85 13.30 1.31
N PHE A 94 3.77 13.52 0.56
CA PHE A 94 2.60 12.64 0.61
C PHE A 94 2.95 11.21 0.22
N ARG A 95 3.83 11.03 -0.77
CA ARG A 95 4.30 9.70 -1.21
C ARG A 95 5.00 8.89 -0.10
N HIS A 96 5.63 9.53 0.89
CA HIS A 96 6.19 8.82 2.04
C HIS A 96 5.08 8.23 2.91
N VAL A 97 4.03 9.03 3.16
CA VAL A 97 2.85 8.60 3.91
C VAL A 97 2.10 7.48 3.18
N VAL A 98 1.92 7.60 1.86
CA VAL A 98 1.29 6.56 1.02
C VAL A 98 2.10 5.26 1.06
N HIS A 99 3.43 5.34 0.94
CA HIS A 99 4.29 4.16 1.03
C HIS A 99 4.13 3.47 2.39
N TYR A 100 4.22 4.23 3.49
CA TYR A 100 4.06 3.68 4.82
C TYR A 100 2.69 3.02 5.03
N GLN A 101 1.60 3.70 4.62
CA GLN A 101 0.23 3.20 4.76
C GLN A 101 0.04 1.85 4.04
N ILE A 102 0.46 1.76 2.78
CA ILE A 102 0.32 0.53 1.99
C ILE A 102 1.17 -0.59 2.60
N PHE A 103 2.37 -0.28 3.08
CA PHE A 103 3.23 -1.23 3.76
C PHE A 103 2.58 -1.77 5.05
N ASP A 104 2.04 -0.89 5.89
CA ASP A 104 1.41 -1.30 7.15
C ASP A 104 0.14 -2.13 6.92
N GLU A 105 -0.73 -1.70 6.00
CA GLU A 105 -1.93 -2.47 5.60
C GLU A 105 -1.57 -3.86 5.08
N TYR A 106 -0.55 -3.95 4.22
CA TYR A 106 -0.13 -5.22 3.63
C TYR A 106 0.51 -6.16 4.66
N ARG A 107 1.26 -5.62 5.62
CA ARG A 107 1.84 -6.36 6.74
C ARG A 107 0.76 -6.93 7.67
N LEU A 108 -0.26 -6.14 7.99
CA LEU A 108 -1.36 -6.54 8.86
C LEU A 108 -2.22 -7.66 8.25
N GLN A 109 -2.39 -7.70 6.92
CA GLN A 109 -3.19 -8.71 6.24
C GLN A 109 -2.58 -10.13 6.25
N ALA A 110 -1.28 -10.28 6.54
CA ALA A 110 -0.64 -11.59 6.57
C ALA A 110 0.58 -11.60 7.52
N PRO A 111 0.38 -11.79 8.83
CA PRO A 111 1.44 -11.72 9.83
C PRO A 111 2.57 -12.76 9.66
N ALA A 112 2.37 -13.79 8.83
CA ALA A 112 3.43 -14.75 8.47
C ALA A 112 4.40 -14.24 7.37
N ARG A 113 4.15 -13.07 6.76
CA ARG A 113 5.01 -12.51 5.70
C ARG A 113 6.20 -11.79 6.32
N HIS A 114 7.40 -12.19 5.94
CA HIS A 114 8.67 -11.63 6.43
C HIS A 114 9.09 -10.34 5.70
N GLY A 115 8.19 -9.72 4.92
CA GLY A 115 8.47 -8.52 4.13
C GLY A 115 7.63 -8.45 2.85
N THR A 116 7.92 -7.42 2.06
CA THR A 116 7.34 -7.17 0.73
C THR A 116 8.25 -7.78 -0.34
N ARG A 117 7.68 -8.40 -1.38
CA ARG A 117 8.47 -8.91 -2.53
C ARG A 117 8.60 -7.86 -3.64
N THR A 118 7.71 -6.88 -3.61
CA THR A 118 7.66 -5.76 -4.55
C THR A 118 8.27 -4.53 -3.92
N ASN A 119 9.03 -3.76 -4.70
CA ASN A 119 9.42 -2.41 -4.31
C ASN A 119 8.18 -1.50 -4.31
N ILE A 120 7.47 -1.42 -3.18
CA ILE A 120 6.26 -0.59 -3.02
C ILE A 120 6.59 0.87 -3.31
N GLY A 121 7.73 1.37 -2.85
CA GLY A 121 8.18 2.74 -3.10
C GLY A 121 8.25 3.09 -4.58
N GLU A 122 8.75 2.19 -5.43
CA GLU A 122 8.73 2.39 -6.88
C GLU A 122 7.32 2.44 -7.49
N VAL A 123 6.37 1.68 -6.95
CA VAL A 123 4.98 1.72 -7.42
C VAL A 123 4.34 3.03 -7.04
N VAL A 124 4.55 3.47 -5.80
CA VAL A 124 4.03 4.73 -5.26
C VAL A 124 4.60 5.91 -6.04
N ALA A 125 5.92 5.98 -6.25
CA ALA A 125 6.57 7.08 -6.96
C ALA A 125 6.13 7.24 -8.43
N ARG A 126 5.58 6.18 -9.06
CA ARG A 126 5.01 6.26 -10.41
C ARG A 126 3.61 6.85 -10.46
N ILE A 127 2.94 6.98 -9.31
CA ILE A 127 1.53 7.37 -9.21
C ILE A 127 1.37 8.66 -8.43
N ILE A 128 2.11 8.80 -7.32
CA ILE A 128 2.10 9.98 -6.47
C ILE A 128 3.25 10.91 -6.89
N PRO A 129 2.94 12.13 -7.38
CA PRO A 129 3.95 13.13 -7.73
C PRO A 129 4.88 13.46 -6.55
N GLU A 130 6.07 13.96 -6.87
CA GLU A 130 7.10 14.34 -5.90
C GLU A 130 6.73 15.61 -5.12
N GLU A 131 5.98 16.48 -5.78
CA GLU A 131 5.72 17.86 -5.38
C GLU A 131 4.58 17.99 -4.36
N ILE A 132 3.87 16.89 -4.08
CA ILE A 132 2.70 16.86 -3.18
C ILE A 132 2.96 16.14 -1.87
#